data_AF-A0A7C2D3G0-F1
#
_entry.id   AF-A0A7C2D3G0-F1
#
_cell.length_a   1.000
_cell.length_b   1.000
_cell.length_c   1.000
_cell.angle_alpha   90.00
_cell.angle_beta   90.00
_cell.angle_gamma   90.00
#
_symmetry.space_group_name_H-M   'P 1'
#
loop_
_entity.id
_entity.type
_entity.pdbx_description
1 polymer ?
#
loop_
_entity_poly.entity_id
_entity_poly.type
_entity_poly.pdbx_seq_one_letter_code
_entity_poly.pdbx_strand_id
1 'polypeptide(L)'
;TGGRLQPALGMLAFSAALSSPFFLLALFPSYLKKLPRSGGWMSRLKVVLGFLILAAMLKYLASVDQVLGWNLLTRERFLALWVVLFALPGLYLLGWVPMEGVRREEEIRPGRLLAATVFLGFALSLLPGMFGARLGELEAYIPSPAEGFAQMGASRGPAIQWLKNDWEAALERAKAENRPVLAAFTGYACTNCHWMKANMFPRPEVAAELGRFVLVELYTDGTDAASEANQRRQQELFQTVAIPFYAIFSADGRVIATFPGLTRDPQEFVAFLRKAPGGAA
;
A
#
# COMPACT_ATOMS: atom_id res chain seq x y z
N THR A 1 27.71 5.64 22.32
CA THR A 1 28.27 4.28 22.12
C THR A 1 27.22 3.18 21.89
N GLY A 2 25.91 3.43 22.00
CA GLY A 2 24.86 2.40 21.76
C GLY A 2 24.40 2.17 20.31
N GLY A 3 24.80 3.02 19.35
CA GLY A 3 24.20 3.03 17.99
C GLY A 3 24.54 1.85 17.07
N ARG A 4 25.62 1.09 17.32
CA ARG A 4 25.97 -0.12 16.53
C ARG A 4 25.58 -1.42 17.22
N LEU A 5 25.40 -1.39 18.54
CA LEU A 5 25.13 -2.57 19.34
C LEU A 5 23.68 -3.03 19.19
N GLN A 6 22.72 -2.09 19.16
CA GLN A 6 21.30 -2.41 18.93
C GLN A 6 21.04 -3.08 17.57
N PRO A 7 21.53 -2.57 16.43
CA PRO A 7 21.42 -3.26 15.15
C PRO A 7 22.10 -4.63 15.15
N ALA A 8 23.30 -4.76 15.74
CA ALA A 8 24.03 -6.02 15.79
C ALA A 8 23.29 -7.09 16.61
N LEU A 9 22.73 -6.73 17.78
CA LEU A 9 21.88 -7.61 18.57
C LEU A 9 20.59 -8.00 17.84
N GLY A 10 19.97 -7.05 17.12
CA GLY A 10 18.80 -7.33 16.29
C GLY A 10 19.11 -8.35 15.18
N MET A 11 20.23 -8.18 14.47
CA MET A 11 20.69 -9.09 13.43
C MET A 11 21.05 -10.48 13.98
N LEU A 12 21.66 -10.54 15.17
CA LEU A 12 21.96 -11.80 15.85
C LEU A 12 20.69 -12.52 16.28
N ALA A 13 19.75 -11.83 16.90
CA ALA A 13 18.47 -12.41 17.32
C ALA A 13 17.68 -12.93 16.11
N PHE A 14 17.63 -12.15 15.02
CA PHE A 14 16.95 -12.53 13.79
C PHE A 14 17.61 -13.75 13.11
N SER A 15 18.93 -13.75 12.98
CA SER A 15 19.65 -14.87 12.36
C SER A 15 19.60 -16.16 13.19
N ALA A 16 19.70 -16.05 14.51
CA ALA A 16 19.51 -17.18 15.43
C ALA A 16 18.08 -17.74 15.33
N ALA A 17 17.06 -16.88 15.30
CA ALA A 17 15.66 -17.30 15.18
C ALA A 17 15.41 -18.02 13.84
N LEU A 18 15.91 -17.49 12.72
CA LEU A 18 15.75 -18.10 11.40
C LEU A 18 16.52 -19.40 11.21
N SER A 19 17.70 -19.52 11.83
CA SER A 19 18.55 -20.72 11.72
C SER A 19 18.13 -21.84 12.68
N SER A 20 17.46 -21.50 13.78
CA SER A 20 17.03 -22.45 14.82
C SER A 20 16.28 -23.68 14.28
N PRO A 21 15.29 -23.57 13.36
CA PRO A 21 14.59 -24.74 12.84
C PRO A 21 15.53 -25.72 12.13
N PHE A 22 16.45 -25.21 11.32
CA PHE A 22 17.41 -26.03 10.58
C PHE A 22 18.47 -26.64 11.51
N PHE A 23 18.94 -25.86 12.48
CA PHE A 23 19.89 -26.33 13.50
C PHE A 23 19.30 -27.44 14.37
N LEU A 24 18.06 -27.27 14.84
CA LEU A 24 17.34 -28.28 15.62
C LEU A 24 17.06 -29.54 14.80
N LEU A 25 16.65 -29.41 13.54
CA LEU A 25 16.45 -30.55 12.65
C LEU A 25 17.78 -31.31 12.39
N ALA A 26 18.91 -30.61 12.32
CA ALA A 26 20.23 -31.22 12.16
C ALA A 26 20.70 -31.95 13.43
N LEU A 27 20.44 -31.40 14.62
CA LEU A 27 20.79 -32.03 15.91
C LEU A 27 20.02 -33.32 16.21
N PHE A 28 18.81 -33.45 15.65
CA PHE A 28 17.91 -34.57 15.92
C PHE A 28 17.50 -35.31 14.64
N PRO A 29 18.34 -36.24 14.13
CA PRO A 29 18.06 -37.00 12.90
C PRO A 29 16.74 -37.79 12.94
N SER A 30 16.27 -38.11 14.14
CA SER A 30 14.98 -38.78 14.39
C SER A 30 13.77 -37.94 13.97
N TYR A 31 13.84 -36.60 14.04
CA TYR A 31 12.77 -35.71 13.54
C TYR A 31 12.82 -35.58 12.02
N LEU A 32 14.02 -35.55 11.42
CA LEU A 32 14.18 -35.60 9.97
C LEU A 32 13.56 -36.86 9.34
N LYS A 33 13.69 -38.02 10.01
CA LYS A 33 13.07 -39.27 9.56
C LYS A 33 11.54 -39.31 9.68
N LYS A 34 10.93 -38.45 10.50
CA LYS A 34 9.47 -38.33 10.67
C LYS A 34 8.83 -37.34 9.70
N LEU A 35 9.63 -36.52 9.00
CA LEU A 35 9.08 -35.62 8.00
C LEU A 35 8.48 -36.43 6.84
N PRO A 36 7.24 -36.14 6.43
CA PRO A 36 6.65 -36.81 5.29
C PRO A 36 7.53 -36.57 4.07
N ARG A 37 7.82 -37.62 3.30
CA ARG A 37 8.57 -37.48 2.05
C ARG A 37 7.90 -36.39 1.19
N SER A 38 8.71 -35.62 0.46
CA SER A 38 8.28 -34.59 -0.48
C SER A 38 7.47 -35.22 -1.63
N GLY A 39 6.24 -35.62 -1.35
CA GLY A 39 5.29 -36.12 -2.33
C GLY A 39 4.65 -34.97 -3.11
N GLY A 40 3.55 -35.25 -3.80
CA GLY A 40 2.84 -34.27 -4.64
C GLY A 40 2.38 -33.00 -3.90
N TRP A 41 2.30 -33.02 -2.57
CA TRP A 41 2.04 -31.84 -1.75
C TRP A 41 3.13 -30.76 -1.89
N MET A 42 4.41 -31.15 -1.95
CA MET A 42 5.52 -30.20 -2.05
C MET A 42 5.54 -29.51 -3.41
N SER A 43 5.30 -30.26 -4.50
CA SER A 43 5.18 -29.69 -5.84
C SER A 43 3.97 -28.74 -5.93
N ARG A 44 2.83 -29.09 -5.30
CA ARG A 44 1.67 -28.19 -5.18
C ARG A 44 1.99 -26.87 -4.51
N LEU A 45 2.68 -26.91 -3.37
CA LEU A 45 3.08 -25.70 -2.67
C LEU A 45 4.00 -24.82 -3.53
N LYS A 46 4.95 -25.41 -4.26
CA LYS A 46 5.85 -24.66 -5.16
C LYS A 46 5.08 -23.95 -6.26
N VAL A 47 4.12 -24.63 -6.90
CA VAL A 47 3.30 -24.04 -7.96
C VAL A 47 2.46 -22.89 -7.42
N VAL A 48 1.76 -23.08 -6.31
CA VAL A 48 0.95 -22.02 -5.67
C VAL A 48 1.83 -20.84 -5.25
N LEU A 49 2.98 -21.11 -4.63
CA LEU A 49 3.93 -20.07 -4.22
C LEU A 49 4.49 -19.32 -5.43
N GLY A 50 4.73 -20.00 -6.56
CA GLY A 50 5.14 -19.37 -7.80
C GLY A 50 4.14 -18.30 -8.29
N PHE A 51 2.84 -18.61 -8.28
CA PHE A 51 1.81 -17.64 -8.62
C PHE A 51 1.73 -16.47 -7.63
N LEU A 52 1.87 -16.74 -6.33
CA LEU A 52 1.90 -15.69 -5.31
C LEU A 52 3.11 -14.76 -5.49
N ILE A 53 4.28 -15.31 -5.82
CA ILE A 53 5.48 -14.53 -6.12
C ILE A 53 5.25 -13.68 -7.38
N LEU A 54 4.66 -14.23 -8.44
CA LEU A 54 4.33 -13.48 -9.65
C LEU A 54 3.36 -12.33 -9.36
N ALA A 55 2.34 -12.54 -8.53
CA ALA A 55 1.40 -11.49 -8.11
C ALA A 55 2.12 -10.38 -7.33
N ALA A 56 3.02 -10.74 -6.40
CA ALA A 56 3.84 -9.79 -5.67
C ALA A 56 4.80 -9.02 -6.61
N MET A 57 5.45 -9.70 -7.55
CA MET A 57 6.31 -9.07 -8.57
C MET A 57 5.53 -8.07 -9.41
N LEU A 58 4.30 -8.40 -9.80
CA LEU A 58 3.47 -7.47 -10.57
C LEU A 58 3.20 -6.18 -9.79
N LYS A 59 2.99 -6.25 -8.46
CA LYS A 59 2.85 -5.05 -7.62
C LYS A 59 4.07 -4.14 -7.71
N TYR A 60 5.27 -4.70 -7.64
CA TYR A 60 6.50 -3.90 -7.77
C TYR A 60 6.67 -3.34 -9.18
N LEU A 61 6.31 -4.11 -10.21
CA LEU A 61 6.31 -3.62 -11.59
C LEU A 61 5.34 -2.44 -11.76
N ALA A 62 4.16 -2.52 -11.16
CA ALA A 62 3.18 -1.43 -11.16
C ALA A 62 3.66 -0.20 -10.37
N SER A 63 4.45 -0.38 -9.31
CA SER A 63 5.10 0.72 -8.60
C SER A 63 6.12 1.44 -9.50
N VAL A 64 6.91 0.70 -10.26
CA VAL A 64 7.87 1.27 -11.23
C VAL A 64 7.13 2.01 -12.36
N ASP A 65 6.09 1.41 -12.92
CA ASP A 65 5.24 2.03 -13.95
C ASP A 65 4.67 3.37 -13.51
N GLN A 66 4.20 3.47 -12.27
CA GLN A 66 3.66 4.71 -11.68
C GLN A 66 4.74 5.78 -11.45
N VAL A 67 5.93 5.39 -10.97
CA VAL A 67 7.04 6.33 -10.74
C VAL A 67 7.60 6.87 -12.06
N LEU A 68 7.66 6.04 -13.10
CA LEU A 68 8.16 6.42 -14.43
C LEU A 68 7.09 7.03 -15.35
N GLY A 69 5.81 6.98 -14.96
CA GLY A 69 4.70 7.55 -15.73
C GLY A 69 4.41 6.86 -17.06
N TRP A 70 4.77 5.57 -17.20
CA TRP A 70 4.54 4.80 -18.43
C TRP A 70 3.06 4.54 -18.72
N ASN A 71 2.22 4.52 -17.69
CA ASN A 71 0.78 4.23 -17.79
C ASN A 71 0.47 2.87 -18.46
N LEU A 72 1.38 1.90 -18.37
CA LEU A 72 1.18 0.57 -18.92
C LEU A 72 0.25 -0.25 -18.02
N LEU A 73 0.47 -0.20 -16.71
CA LEU A 73 -0.27 -0.95 -15.69
C LEU A 73 -1.27 -0.04 -14.97
N THR A 74 -2.28 0.44 -15.71
CA THR A 74 -3.44 1.10 -15.13
C THR A 74 -4.15 0.18 -14.13
N ARG A 75 -4.95 0.77 -13.23
CA ARG A 75 -5.69 0.03 -12.19
C ARG A 75 -6.43 -1.19 -12.74
N GLU A 76 -7.12 -1.04 -13.87
CA GLU A 76 -7.95 -2.07 -14.49
C GLU A 76 -7.08 -3.21 -15.04
N ARG A 77 -5.98 -2.88 -15.72
CA ARG A 77 -5.03 -3.87 -16.28
C ARG A 77 -4.31 -4.62 -15.16
N PHE A 78 -3.90 -3.90 -14.12
CA PHE A 78 -3.28 -4.48 -12.94
C PHE A 78 -4.22 -5.48 -12.25
N LEU A 79 -5.45 -5.07 -11.96
CA LEU A 79 -6.45 -5.91 -11.31
C LEU A 79 -6.81 -7.12 -12.19
N ALA A 80 -6.95 -6.95 -13.50
CA ALA A 80 -7.20 -8.08 -14.41
C ALA A 80 -6.10 -9.14 -14.32
N LEU A 81 -4.84 -8.73 -14.33
CA LEU A 81 -3.69 -9.64 -14.17
C LEU A 81 -3.67 -10.30 -12.79
N TRP A 82 -3.97 -9.56 -11.71
CA TRP A 82 -4.09 -10.13 -10.37
C TRP A 82 -5.22 -11.16 -10.28
N VAL A 83 -6.41 -10.87 -10.81
CA VAL A 83 -7.52 -11.83 -10.87
C VAL A 83 -7.06 -13.12 -11.53
N VAL A 84 -6.38 -13.05 -12.68
CA VAL A 84 -5.84 -14.23 -13.36
C VAL A 84 -4.80 -14.95 -12.50
N LEU A 85 -3.84 -14.25 -11.92
CA LEU A 85 -2.77 -14.82 -11.11
C LEU A 85 -3.28 -15.50 -9.82
N PHE A 86 -4.39 -15.03 -9.24
CA PHE A 86 -5.03 -15.68 -8.09
C PHE A 86 -6.06 -16.75 -8.50
N ALA A 87 -6.66 -16.66 -9.68
CA ALA A 87 -7.56 -17.69 -10.18
C ALA A 87 -6.82 -18.96 -10.62
N LEU A 88 -5.69 -18.81 -11.31
CA LEU A 88 -4.87 -19.93 -11.80
C LEU A 88 -4.46 -20.95 -10.72
N PRO A 89 -3.93 -20.57 -9.54
CA PRO A 89 -3.65 -21.54 -8.47
C PRO A 89 -4.93 -22.21 -7.95
N GLY A 90 -6.07 -21.51 -7.93
CA GLY A 90 -7.36 -22.12 -7.61
C GLY A 90 -7.77 -23.20 -8.62
N LEU A 91 -7.71 -22.89 -9.91
CA LEU A 91 -8.01 -23.84 -11.00
C LEU A 91 -7.01 -25.01 -11.06
N TYR A 92 -5.73 -24.75 -10.77
CA TYR A 92 -4.69 -25.75 -10.62
C TYR A 92 -5.02 -26.74 -9.50
N LEU A 93 -5.41 -26.24 -8.31
CA LEU A 93 -5.78 -27.08 -7.17
C LEU A 93 -7.06 -27.89 -7.42
N LEU A 94 -7.99 -27.40 -8.26
CA LEU A 94 -9.15 -28.17 -8.73
C LEU A 94 -8.79 -29.23 -9.79
N GLY A 95 -7.56 -29.23 -10.31
CA GLY A 95 -7.10 -30.17 -11.34
C GLY A 95 -7.48 -29.79 -12.77
N TRP A 96 -8.01 -28.57 -12.99
CA TRP A 96 -8.37 -28.09 -14.33
C TRP A 96 -7.14 -27.69 -15.14
N VAL A 97 -6.09 -27.21 -14.47
CA VAL A 97 -4.80 -26.90 -15.07
C VAL A 97 -3.76 -27.87 -14.50
N PRO A 98 -3.61 -29.09 -15.03
CA PRO A 98 -2.69 -30.07 -14.47
C PRO A 98 -1.23 -29.61 -14.65
N MET A 99 -0.55 -29.36 -13.53
CA MET A 99 0.89 -29.13 -13.46
C MET A 99 1.52 -30.12 -12.48
N GLU A 100 2.83 -30.02 -12.27
CA GLU A 100 3.57 -30.88 -11.34
C GLU A 100 2.87 -30.98 -9.97
N GLY A 101 2.70 -32.20 -9.45
CA GLY A 101 2.08 -32.43 -8.13
C GLY A 101 0.56 -32.64 -8.12
N VAL A 102 -0.14 -32.46 -9.26
CA VAL A 102 -1.57 -32.79 -9.42
C VAL A 102 -1.75 -33.68 -10.64
N ARG A 103 -2.33 -34.88 -10.44
CA ARG A 103 -2.74 -35.77 -11.54
C ARG A 103 -4.22 -35.56 -11.85
N ARG A 104 -4.59 -35.67 -13.13
CA ARG A 104 -5.96 -35.42 -13.62
C ARG A 104 -7.01 -36.37 -13.02
N GLU A 105 -6.56 -37.55 -12.58
CA GLU A 105 -7.38 -38.62 -11.99
C GLU A 105 -7.31 -38.67 -10.44
N GLU A 106 -6.62 -37.73 -9.80
CA GLU A 106 -6.50 -37.70 -8.34
C GLU A 106 -7.74 -37.08 -7.69
N GLU A 107 -8.41 -37.81 -6.80
CA GLU A 107 -9.53 -37.30 -6.00
C GLU A 107 -9.18 -35.99 -5.28
N ILE A 108 -10.10 -35.02 -5.32
CA ILE A 108 -9.92 -33.72 -4.65
C ILE A 108 -10.14 -33.90 -3.16
N ARG A 109 -9.04 -33.94 -2.40
CA ARG A 109 -9.11 -33.93 -0.92
C ARG A 109 -9.75 -32.63 -0.41
N PRO A 110 -10.49 -32.65 0.72
CA PRO A 110 -11.17 -31.47 1.26
C PRO A 110 -10.27 -30.26 1.48
N GLY A 111 -9.04 -30.46 1.97
CA GLY A 111 -8.08 -29.37 2.15
C GLY A 111 -7.62 -28.72 0.84
N ARG A 112 -7.57 -29.50 -0.25
CA ARG A 112 -7.26 -28.98 -1.60
C ARG A 112 -8.43 -28.14 -2.13
N LEU A 113 -9.65 -28.62 -1.92
CA LEU A 113 -10.87 -27.88 -2.28
C LEU A 113 -10.96 -26.55 -1.52
N LEU A 114 -10.79 -26.57 -0.20
CA LEU A 114 -10.83 -25.35 0.62
C LEU A 114 -9.80 -24.32 0.16
N ALA A 115 -8.56 -24.75 -0.07
CA ALA A 115 -7.52 -23.86 -0.57
C ALA A 115 -7.89 -23.27 -1.95
N ALA A 116 -8.40 -24.08 -2.87
CA ALA A 116 -8.88 -23.61 -4.17
C ALA A 116 -10.01 -22.57 -4.04
N THR A 117 -10.97 -22.81 -3.16
CA THR A 117 -12.07 -21.89 -2.89
C THR A 117 -11.58 -20.55 -2.36
N VAL A 118 -10.57 -20.53 -1.48
CA VAL A 118 -9.97 -19.28 -0.99
C VAL A 118 -9.34 -18.48 -2.13
N PHE A 119 -8.56 -19.13 -2.99
CA PHE A 119 -7.92 -18.48 -4.14
C PHE A 119 -8.94 -17.91 -5.14
N LEU A 120 -9.94 -18.71 -5.50
CA LEU A 120 -10.99 -18.29 -6.43
C LEU A 120 -11.90 -17.23 -5.82
N GLY A 121 -12.27 -17.37 -4.54
CA GLY A 121 -13.05 -16.38 -3.81
C GLY A 121 -12.33 -15.03 -3.73
N PHE A 122 -11.02 -15.05 -3.44
CA PHE A 122 -10.20 -13.85 -3.48
C PHE A 122 -10.14 -13.23 -4.88
N ALA A 123 -9.87 -14.03 -5.92
CA ALA A 123 -9.84 -13.54 -7.30
C ALA A 123 -11.18 -12.89 -7.71
N LEU A 124 -12.32 -13.52 -7.39
CA LEU A 124 -13.65 -12.96 -7.67
C LEU A 124 -13.92 -11.67 -6.88
N SER A 125 -13.42 -11.57 -5.65
CA SER A 125 -13.58 -10.38 -4.81
C SER A 125 -12.88 -9.12 -5.37
N LEU A 126 -11.90 -9.30 -6.27
CA LEU A 126 -11.19 -8.19 -6.91
C LEU A 126 -11.93 -7.60 -8.12
N LEU A 127 -12.87 -8.35 -8.71
CA LEU A 127 -13.59 -7.94 -9.92
C LEU A 127 -14.30 -6.60 -9.80
N PRO A 128 -15.01 -6.26 -8.69
CA PRO A 128 -15.63 -4.95 -8.54
C PRO A 128 -14.63 -3.79 -8.64
N GLY A 129 -13.37 -4.00 -8.22
CA GLY A 129 -12.34 -2.97 -8.28
C GLY A 129 -11.95 -2.55 -9.70
N MET A 130 -12.14 -3.44 -10.68
CA MET A 130 -11.95 -3.14 -12.10
C MET A 130 -12.99 -2.15 -12.63
N PHE A 131 -14.15 -2.07 -11.97
CA PHE A 131 -15.25 -1.17 -12.31
C PHE A 131 -15.30 0.07 -11.40
N GLY A 132 -14.19 0.38 -10.71
CA GLY A 132 -14.06 1.57 -9.88
C GLY A 132 -14.55 1.42 -8.44
N ALA A 133 -14.99 0.22 -8.01
CA ALA A 133 -15.30 -0.01 -6.61
C ALA A 133 -14.04 0.09 -5.74
N ARG A 134 -14.21 0.54 -4.49
CA ARG A 134 -13.13 0.56 -3.49
C ARG A 134 -12.96 -0.83 -2.88
N LEU A 135 -11.73 -1.31 -2.80
CA LEU A 135 -11.33 -2.61 -2.24
C LEU A 135 -10.79 -2.51 -0.79
N GLY A 136 -11.02 -1.37 -0.11
CA GLY A 136 -10.65 -1.14 1.28
C GLY A 136 -9.14 -1.22 1.51
N GLU A 137 -8.69 -2.17 2.33
CA GLU A 137 -7.26 -2.35 2.67
C GLU A 137 -6.39 -2.64 1.44
N LEU A 138 -6.95 -3.24 0.40
CA LEU A 138 -6.21 -3.58 -0.82
C LEU A 138 -5.88 -2.34 -1.68
N GLU A 139 -6.58 -1.22 -1.46
CA GLU A 139 -6.32 0.05 -2.17
C GLU A 139 -4.86 0.51 -2.01
N ALA A 140 -4.22 0.16 -0.89
CA ALA A 140 -2.83 0.49 -0.62
C ALA A 140 -1.83 -0.19 -1.59
N TYR A 141 -2.23 -1.29 -2.22
CA TYR A 141 -1.34 -2.14 -3.03
C TYR A 141 -1.65 -2.11 -4.52
N ILE A 142 -2.77 -1.51 -4.90
CA ILE A 142 -3.21 -1.41 -6.29
C ILE A 142 -2.95 0.02 -6.81
N PRO A 143 -2.71 0.20 -8.12
CA PRO A 143 -2.59 1.53 -8.70
C PRO A 143 -3.84 2.37 -8.39
N SER A 144 -3.60 3.64 -8.05
CA SER A 144 -4.69 4.61 -7.92
C SER A 144 -5.39 4.79 -9.27
N PRO A 145 -6.72 5.02 -9.30
CA PRO A 145 -7.42 5.36 -10.53
C PRO A 145 -6.77 6.57 -11.21
N ALA A 146 -6.73 6.59 -12.55
CA ALA A 146 -6.28 7.77 -13.28
C ALA A 146 -7.12 8.99 -12.88
N GLU A 147 -6.47 10.16 -12.79
CA GLU A 147 -7.10 11.44 -12.46
C GLU A 147 -8.33 11.65 -13.36
N GLY A 148 -9.52 11.47 -12.79
CA GLY A 148 -10.79 11.47 -13.53
C GLY A 148 -11.80 10.42 -13.05
N PHE A 149 -11.35 9.27 -12.55
CA PHE A 149 -12.26 8.21 -12.08
C PHE A 149 -12.73 8.34 -10.63
N ALA A 150 -12.19 9.30 -9.87
CA ALA A 150 -12.61 9.58 -8.49
C ALA A 150 -14.03 10.21 -8.39
N GLN A 151 -14.67 10.56 -9.50
CA GLN A 151 -15.99 11.24 -9.51
C GLN A 151 -17.19 10.33 -9.73
N MET A 152 -17.01 9.05 -10.13
CA MET A 152 -18.12 8.13 -10.38
C MET A 152 -18.27 7.09 -9.26
N GLY A 153 -18.61 7.56 -8.06
CA GLY A 153 -19.00 6.63 -7.00
C GLY A 153 -18.79 7.18 -5.60
N ALA A 154 -19.88 7.68 -5.03
CA ALA A 154 -20.08 8.10 -3.65
C ALA A 154 -19.80 9.58 -3.30
N SER A 155 -20.85 10.15 -2.70
CA SER A 155 -20.99 11.44 -1.98
C SER A 155 -21.12 12.74 -2.78
N ARG A 156 -22.35 13.26 -2.81
CA ARG A 156 -22.75 14.66 -3.10
C ARG A 156 -22.26 15.63 -1.99
N GLY A 157 -20.97 15.57 -1.64
CA GLY A 157 -20.31 16.58 -0.80
C GLY A 157 -19.50 17.54 -1.66
N PRO A 158 -19.10 18.72 -1.16
CA PRO A 158 -18.12 19.54 -1.85
C PRO A 158 -16.85 18.70 -2.08
N ALA A 159 -16.45 18.57 -3.34
CA ALA A 159 -15.28 17.78 -3.69
C ALA A 159 -14.05 18.40 -3.03
N ILE A 160 -13.44 17.65 -2.10
CA ILE A 160 -12.18 18.03 -1.47
C ILE A 160 -11.12 18.04 -2.58
N GLN A 161 -10.73 19.25 -3.02
CA GLN A 161 -9.80 19.42 -4.13
C GLN A 161 -8.37 19.53 -3.59
N TRP A 162 -7.53 18.57 -3.99
CA TRP A 162 -6.10 18.58 -3.71
C TRP A 162 -5.35 19.25 -4.86
N LEU A 163 -4.47 20.19 -4.54
CA LEU A 163 -3.46 20.68 -5.47
C LEU A 163 -2.36 19.63 -5.59
N LYS A 164 -1.85 19.39 -6.80
CA LYS A 164 -0.81 18.38 -7.05
C LYS A 164 0.50 19.06 -7.42
N ASN A 165 1.54 18.83 -6.62
CA ASN A 165 2.89 19.34 -6.82
C ASN A 165 2.98 20.86 -7.01
N ASP A 166 1.99 21.62 -6.54
CA ASP A 166 1.94 23.08 -6.68
C ASP A 166 1.90 23.74 -5.31
N TRP A 167 3.09 23.82 -4.70
CA TRP A 167 3.28 24.42 -3.39
C TRP A 167 2.95 25.91 -3.38
N GLU A 168 3.34 26.64 -4.43
CA GLU A 168 3.16 28.09 -4.46
C GLU A 168 1.69 28.46 -4.66
N ALA A 169 0.96 27.76 -5.53
CA ALA A 169 -0.48 27.97 -5.64
C ALA A 169 -1.22 27.65 -4.33
N ALA A 170 -0.75 26.64 -3.58
CA ALA A 170 -1.33 26.31 -2.28
C ALA A 170 -1.14 27.45 -1.26
N LEU A 171 0.05 28.07 -1.20
CA LEU A 171 0.31 29.21 -0.33
C LEU A 171 -0.45 30.47 -0.76
N GLU A 172 -0.49 30.78 -2.05
CA GLU A 172 -1.23 31.95 -2.56
C GLU A 172 -2.73 31.81 -2.28
N ARG A 173 -3.30 30.62 -2.50
CA ARG A 173 -4.70 30.32 -2.14
C ARG A 173 -4.93 30.42 -0.64
N ALA A 174 -4.01 29.91 0.17
CA ALA A 174 -4.11 29.97 1.63
C ALA A 174 -4.10 31.41 2.18
N LYS A 175 -3.26 32.29 1.60
CA LYS A 175 -3.27 33.72 1.91
C LYS A 175 -4.57 34.39 1.48
N ALA A 176 -5.03 34.13 0.26
CA ALA A 176 -6.24 34.73 -0.29
C ALA A 176 -7.51 34.33 0.50
N GLU A 177 -7.59 33.06 0.93
CA GLU A 177 -8.73 32.54 1.67
C GLU A 177 -8.56 32.61 3.19
N ASN A 178 -7.42 33.09 3.70
CA ASN A 178 -7.03 33.09 5.12
C ASN A 178 -7.21 31.72 5.80
N ARG A 179 -6.79 30.65 5.10
CA ARG A 179 -6.92 29.26 5.54
C ARG A 179 -5.54 28.62 5.69
N PRO A 180 -5.34 27.71 6.67
CA PRO A 180 -4.09 26.96 6.78
C PRO A 180 -3.91 25.99 5.60
N VAL A 181 -2.66 25.66 5.28
CA VAL A 181 -2.32 24.63 4.29
C VAL A 181 -2.08 23.31 5.02
N LEU A 182 -2.65 22.22 4.52
CA LEU A 182 -2.19 20.87 4.84
C LEU A 182 -1.40 20.34 3.65
N ALA A 183 -0.09 20.17 3.83
CA ALA A 183 0.77 19.52 2.87
C ALA A 183 0.91 18.04 3.21
N ALA A 184 0.61 17.18 2.25
CA ALA A 184 0.87 15.75 2.28
C ALA A 184 2.10 15.44 1.42
N PHE A 185 3.26 15.23 2.03
CA PHE A 185 4.41 14.66 1.35
C PHE A 185 4.14 13.17 1.14
N THR A 186 3.99 12.79 -0.12
CA THR A 186 3.44 11.51 -0.57
C THR A 186 4.31 10.90 -1.67
N GLY A 187 3.97 9.70 -2.13
CA GLY A 187 4.63 9.09 -3.28
C GLY A 187 3.69 8.30 -4.18
N TYR A 188 4.10 8.11 -5.43
CA TYR A 188 3.46 7.28 -6.45
C TYR A 188 3.49 5.80 -6.06
N ALA A 189 4.60 5.31 -5.49
CA ALA A 189 4.77 3.92 -5.09
C ALA A 189 4.55 3.67 -3.58
N CYS A 190 4.14 4.69 -2.83
CA CYS A 190 4.03 4.65 -1.38
C CYS A 190 2.73 3.97 -0.90
N THR A 191 2.81 2.68 -0.58
CA THR A 191 1.67 1.88 -0.07
C THR A 191 0.95 2.53 1.11
N ASN A 192 1.70 3.07 2.09
CA ASN A 192 1.13 3.72 3.26
C ASN A 192 0.40 5.03 2.92
N CYS A 193 0.88 5.76 1.91
CA CYS A 193 0.26 6.98 1.41
C CYS A 193 -1.08 6.66 0.72
N HIS A 194 -1.08 5.63 -0.14
CA HIS A 194 -2.30 5.13 -0.79
C HIS A 194 -3.33 4.66 0.24
N TRP A 195 -2.89 3.97 1.30
CA TRP A 195 -3.78 3.55 2.39
C TRP A 195 -4.47 4.74 3.07
N MET A 196 -3.72 5.80 3.41
CA MET A 196 -4.29 7.00 4.04
C MET A 196 -5.34 7.67 3.13
N LYS A 197 -5.05 7.80 1.83
CA LYS A 197 -5.99 8.37 0.85
C LYS A 197 -7.27 7.55 0.70
N ALA A 198 -7.16 6.23 0.70
CA ALA A 198 -8.29 5.34 0.49
C ALA A 198 -9.13 5.08 1.75
N ASN A 199 -8.50 5.03 2.93
CA ASN A 199 -9.10 4.51 4.16
C ASN A 199 -9.15 5.49 5.34
N MET A 200 -8.35 6.57 5.32
CA MET A 200 -8.36 7.60 6.37
C MET A 200 -9.08 8.87 5.92
N PHE A 201 -8.68 9.47 4.81
CA PHE A 201 -9.22 10.76 4.35
C PHE A 201 -10.72 10.73 4.02
N PRO A 202 -11.31 9.64 3.49
CA PRO A 202 -12.73 9.58 3.21
C PRO A 202 -13.61 9.42 4.46
N ARG A 203 -13.03 9.23 5.65
CA ARG A 203 -13.80 9.10 6.89
C ARG A 203 -14.51 10.42 7.20
N PRO A 204 -15.81 10.42 7.56
CA PRO A 204 -16.57 11.66 7.76
C PRO A 204 -15.91 12.65 8.73
N GLU A 205 -15.39 12.15 9.85
CA GLU A 205 -14.72 12.95 10.88
C GLU A 205 -13.41 13.57 10.41
N VAL A 206 -12.66 12.90 9.53
CA VAL A 206 -11.42 13.42 8.94
C VAL A 206 -11.73 14.37 7.79
N ALA A 207 -12.63 13.99 6.90
CA ALA A 207 -13.05 14.79 5.74
C ALA A 207 -13.61 16.16 6.16
N ALA A 208 -14.38 16.20 7.25
CA ALA A 208 -14.89 17.44 7.82
C ALA A 208 -13.76 18.40 8.25
N GLU A 209 -12.72 17.89 8.92
CA GLU A 209 -11.58 18.69 9.34
C GLU A 209 -10.71 19.11 8.13
N LEU A 210 -10.50 18.21 7.16
CA LEU A 210 -9.77 18.51 5.92
C LEU A 210 -10.40 19.67 5.14
N GLY A 211 -11.72 19.83 5.20
CA GLY A 211 -12.45 20.94 4.59
C GLY A 211 -12.03 22.34 5.10
N ARG A 212 -11.30 22.43 6.22
CA ARG A 212 -10.78 23.71 6.75
C ARG A 212 -9.49 24.17 6.08
N PHE A 213 -8.82 23.29 5.33
CA PHE A 213 -7.48 23.52 4.80
C PHE A 213 -7.48 23.75 3.28
N VAL A 214 -6.47 24.50 2.82
CA VAL A 214 -5.98 24.34 1.44
C VAL A 214 -5.13 23.08 1.41
N LEU A 215 -5.47 22.14 0.54
CA LEU A 215 -4.85 20.82 0.52
C LEU A 215 -3.88 20.71 -0.65
N VAL A 216 -2.67 20.24 -0.38
CA VAL A 216 -1.65 20.01 -1.41
C VAL A 216 -0.96 18.67 -1.20
N GLU A 217 -0.86 17.90 -2.28
CA GLU A 217 -0.04 16.68 -2.34
C GLU A 217 1.29 17.01 -3.00
N LEU A 218 2.38 16.69 -2.32
CA LEU A 218 3.74 16.88 -2.80
C LEU A 218 4.36 15.50 -2.97
N TYR A 219 4.42 15.01 -4.20
CA TYR A 219 5.05 13.73 -4.53
C TYR A 219 6.57 13.87 -4.38
N THR A 220 7.23 12.89 -3.79
CA THR A 220 8.69 12.95 -3.48
C THR A 220 9.48 11.74 -3.95
N ASP A 221 8.82 10.75 -4.58
CA ASP A 221 9.43 9.49 -5.05
C ASP A 221 9.43 9.35 -6.58
N GLY A 222 8.94 10.37 -7.30
CA GLY A 222 9.02 10.45 -8.75
C GLY A 222 10.41 10.83 -9.25
N THR A 223 10.65 10.64 -10.55
CA THR A 223 11.91 10.99 -11.23
C THR A 223 11.88 12.36 -11.91
N ASP A 224 10.82 13.14 -11.70
CA ASP A 224 10.63 14.46 -12.29
C ASP A 224 11.14 15.59 -11.37
N ALA A 225 11.36 16.77 -11.96
CA ALA A 225 11.92 17.93 -11.25
C ALA A 225 11.03 18.42 -10.08
N ALA A 226 9.71 18.27 -10.19
CA ALA A 226 8.80 18.65 -9.10
C ALA A 226 8.94 17.67 -7.92
N SER A 227 9.03 16.37 -8.20
CA SER A 227 9.29 15.35 -7.18
C SER A 227 10.60 15.58 -6.44
N GLU A 228 11.68 15.90 -7.14
CA GLU A 228 12.95 16.25 -6.51
C GLU A 228 12.87 17.52 -5.67
N ALA A 229 12.21 18.57 -6.18
CA ALA A 229 12.04 19.83 -5.44
C ALA A 229 11.22 19.62 -4.16
N ASN A 230 10.18 18.78 -4.22
CA ASN A 230 9.36 18.42 -3.07
C ASN A 230 10.15 17.60 -2.05
N GLN A 231 10.96 16.64 -2.49
CA GLN A 231 11.84 15.87 -1.60
C GLN A 231 12.87 16.77 -0.91
N ARG A 232 13.53 17.68 -1.66
CA ARG A 232 14.46 18.67 -1.09
C ARG A 232 13.77 19.54 -0.05
N ARG A 233 12.58 20.06 -0.37
CA ARG A 233 11.76 20.85 0.57
C ARG A 233 11.45 20.05 1.84
N GLN A 234 11.06 18.78 1.73
CA GLN A 234 10.79 17.93 2.90
C GLN A 234 12.04 17.75 3.76
N GLN A 235 13.18 17.46 3.14
CA GLN A 235 14.44 17.25 3.81
C GLN A 235 14.93 18.52 4.50
N GLU A 236 14.84 19.68 3.86
CA GLU A 236 15.26 20.96 4.43
C GLU A 236 14.39 21.36 5.63
N LEU A 237 13.06 21.26 5.50
CA LEU A 237 12.13 21.68 6.54
C LEU A 237 12.06 20.71 7.72
N PHE A 238 12.17 19.40 7.47
CA PHE A 238 11.86 18.36 8.47
C PHE A 238 12.98 17.35 8.70
N GLN A 239 14.11 17.46 7.99
CA GLN A 239 15.27 16.58 8.12
C GLN A 239 14.93 15.09 7.88
N THR A 240 13.95 14.82 7.01
CA THR A 240 13.51 13.47 6.66
C THR A 240 13.01 13.40 5.22
N VAL A 241 13.17 12.22 4.61
CA VAL A 241 12.58 11.84 3.31
C VAL A 241 11.52 10.74 3.46
N ALA A 242 11.19 10.37 4.71
CA ALA A 242 10.21 9.32 4.97
C ALA A 242 8.79 9.79 4.59
N ILE A 243 8.03 8.92 3.94
CA ILE A 243 6.65 9.17 3.51
C ILE A 243 5.71 8.04 3.98
N PRO A 244 4.42 8.32 4.25
CA PRO A 244 3.79 9.64 4.21
C PRO A 244 4.29 10.56 5.34
N PHE A 245 4.29 11.86 5.07
CA PHE A 245 4.55 12.88 6.08
C PHE A 245 3.59 14.05 5.87
N TYR A 246 2.89 14.44 6.93
CA TYR A 246 1.93 15.54 6.86
C TYR A 246 2.43 16.73 7.66
N ALA A 247 2.23 17.93 7.12
CA ALA A 247 2.57 19.17 7.80
C ALA A 247 1.46 20.20 7.61
N ILE A 248 1.12 20.87 8.70
CA ILE A 248 0.21 22.01 8.71
C ILE A 248 1.04 23.27 8.66
N PHE A 249 0.69 24.18 7.75
CA PHE A 249 1.28 25.50 7.63
C PHE A 249 0.23 26.58 7.85
N SER A 250 0.64 27.70 8.42
CA SER A 250 -0.17 28.93 8.43
C SER A 250 -0.32 29.46 7.00
N ALA A 251 -1.25 30.40 6.79
CA ALA A 251 -1.36 31.14 5.52
C ALA A 251 -0.03 31.81 5.10
N ASP A 252 0.77 32.26 6.07
CA ASP A 252 2.11 32.83 5.81
C ASP A 252 3.21 31.78 5.51
N GLY A 253 2.89 30.49 5.46
CA GLY A 253 3.86 29.42 5.21
C GLY A 253 4.72 28.99 6.41
N ARG A 254 4.36 29.34 7.64
CA ARG A 254 5.04 28.87 8.86
C ARG A 254 4.49 27.52 9.30
N VAL A 255 5.36 26.58 9.68
CA VAL A 255 4.96 25.26 10.18
C VAL A 255 4.24 25.40 11.53
N ILE A 256 3.05 24.83 11.66
CA ILE A 256 2.24 24.79 12.88
C ILE A 256 2.37 23.43 13.57
N ALA A 257 2.25 22.34 12.80
CA ALA A 257 2.29 20.99 13.33
C ALA A 257 2.74 20.00 12.25
N THR A 258 3.29 18.86 12.67
CA THR A 258 3.69 17.77 11.79
C THR A 258 3.12 16.44 12.28
N PHE A 259 2.99 15.48 11.35
CA PHE A 259 2.55 14.12 11.59
C PHE A 259 3.35 13.15 10.70
N PRO A 260 4.37 12.47 11.24
CA PRO A 260 5.16 11.51 10.49
C PRO A 260 4.44 10.16 10.39
N GLY A 261 4.41 9.58 9.18
CA GLY A 261 3.88 8.24 8.95
C GLY A 261 2.36 8.18 8.83
N LEU A 262 1.82 6.98 9.03
CA LEU A 262 0.39 6.68 8.96
C LEU A 262 -0.14 6.38 10.36
N THR A 263 -1.43 6.58 10.56
CA THR A 263 -2.15 6.05 11.72
C THR A 263 -3.39 5.30 11.27
N ARG A 264 -3.77 4.29 12.06
CA ARG A 264 -5.04 3.58 11.91
C ARG A 264 -6.12 4.10 12.86
N ASP A 265 -5.78 5.02 13.76
CA ASP A 265 -6.72 5.69 14.66
C ASP A 265 -7.15 7.04 14.05
N PRO A 266 -8.43 7.19 13.65
CA PRO A 266 -8.94 8.45 13.11
C PRO A 266 -8.83 9.61 14.11
N GLN A 267 -8.95 9.34 15.42
CA GLN A 267 -8.92 10.39 16.43
C GLN A 267 -7.53 11.02 16.57
N GLU A 268 -6.48 10.22 16.39
CA GLU A 268 -5.10 10.71 16.39
C GLU A 268 -4.88 11.69 15.22
N PHE A 269 -5.37 11.35 14.03
CA PHE A 269 -5.24 12.21 12.86
C PHE A 269 -6.12 13.46 12.97
N VAL A 270 -7.35 13.34 13.48
CA VAL A 270 -8.23 14.49 13.76
C VAL A 270 -7.61 15.44 14.79
N ALA A 271 -7.01 14.90 15.87
CA ALA A 271 -6.32 15.70 16.88
C ALA A 271 -5.14 16.45 16.27
N PHE A 272 -4.41 15.84 15.34
CA PHE A 272 -3.38 16.53 14.55
C PHE A 272 -3.96 17.68 13.72
N LEU A 273 -5.02 17.44 12.95
CA LEU A 273 -5.67 18.48 12.13
C LEU A 273 -6.18 19.65 12.97
N ARG A 274 -6.71 19.39 14.18
CA ARG A 274 -7.20 20.42 15.09
C ARG A 274 -6.12 21.32 15.71
N LYS A 275 -4.82 20.99 15.54
CA LYS A 275 -3.72 21.89 15.95
C LYS A 275 -3.69 23.17 15.13
N ALA A 276 -4.31 23.19 13.94
CA ALA A 276 -4.48 24.42 13.18
C ALA A 276 -5.50 25.34 13.89
N PRO A 277 -5.15 26.62 14.15
CA PRO A 277 -6.13 27.58 14.63
C PRO A 277 -7.30 27.64 13.64
N GLY A 278 -8.52 27.69 14.15
CA GLY A 278 -9.72 27.83 13.32
C GLY A 278 -9.60 29.10 12.48
N GLY A 279 -9.49 28.95 11.16
CA GLY A 279 -9.80 30.06 10.25
C GLY A 279 -11.21 30.50 10.59
N ALA A 280 -11.37 31.78 10.93
CA ALA A 280 -12.66 32.35 11.29
C ALA A 280 -13.69 32.01 10.21
N ALA A 281 -14.80 31.42 10.64
CA ALA A 281 -16.04 31.42 9.86
C ALA A 281 -16.59 32.84 9.81
#